data_AF-A0A2E9FLA3-F1
#
_entry.id   AF-A0A2E9FLA3-F1
#
_cell.length_a   1.000
_cell.length_b   1.000
_cell.length_c   1.000
_cell.angle_alpha   90.00
_cell.angle_beta   90.00
_cell.angle_gamma   90.00
#
_symmetry.space_group_name_H-M   'P 1'
#
loop_
_entity.id
_entity.type
_entity.pdbx_description
1 polymer ?
#
loop_
_entity_poly.entity_id
_entity_poly.type
_entity_poly.pdbx_seq_one_letter_code
_entity_poly.pdbx_strand_id
1 'polypeptide(L)' 'MLMAFLLVVVVEGENVSDNRMLFKDIYRCNIFATAIEQGKWSPNDRTYYRQQNVTAYCVPKMVGANTKLFE' A
#
# COMPACT_ATOMS: atom_id res chain seq x y z
N MET A 1 8.67 -8.19 -18.83
CA MET A 1 8.53 -7.79 -17.41
C MET A 1 8.04 -6.35 -17.37
N LEU A 2 7.44 -5.94 -16.26
CA LEU A 2 6.99 -4.57 -16.03
C LEU A 2 7.22 -4.17 -14.57
N MET A 3 7.39 -2.88 -14.33
CA MET A 3 7.54 -2.32 -12.99
C MET A 3 6.16 -2.12 -12.36
N ALA A 4 6.00 -2.61 -11.15
CA ALA A 4 4.84 -2.40 -10.29
C ALA A 4 5.29 -1.91 -8.91
N PHE A 5 4.35 -1.53 -8.07
CA PHE A 5 4.61 -1.01 -6.73
C PHE A 5 3.90 -1.87 -5.70
N LEU A 6 4.68 -2.60 -4.89
CA LEU A 6 4.15 -3.41 -3.81
C LEU A 6 3.85 -2.51 -2.61
N LEU A 7 2.59 -2.51 -2.18
CA LEU A 7 2.19 -1.94 -0.90
C LEU A 7 2.66 -2.85 0.22
N VAL A 8 3.62 -2.38 1.00
CA VAL A 8 4.12 -3.01 2.22
C VAL A 8 3.41 -2.40 3.41
N VAL A 9 2.87 -3.25 4.29
CA VAL A 9 2.18 -2.88 5.52
C VAL A 9 2.82 -3.67 6.65
N VAL A 10 3.26 -2.95 7.67
CA VAL A 10 3.87 -3.49 8.88
C VAL A 10 2.96 -3.14 10.04
N VAL A 11 2.52 -4.14 10.80
CA VAL A 11 1.65 -4.00 11.98
C VAL A 11 2.34 -4.66 13.15
N GLU A 12 2.61 -3.91 14.23
CA GLU A 12 3.33 -4.42 15.40
C GLU A 12 4.69 -5.05 15.05
N GLY A 13 5.37 -4.52 14.02
CA GLY A 13 6.65 -5.03 13.51
C GLY A 13 6.54 -6.21 12.53
N GLU A 14 5.34 -6.78 12.36
CA GLU A 14 5.10 -7.92 11.46
C GLU A 14 4.63 -7.45 10.07
N ASN A 15 5.22 -8.03 9.02
CA ASN A 15 4.82 -7.73 7.65
C ASN A 15 3.54 -8.51 7.30
N VAL A 16 2.45 -7.78 7.05
CA VAL A 16 1.14 -8.36 6.70
C VAL A 16 0.82 -8.24 5.20
N SER A 17 1.76 -7.74 4.40
CA SER A 17 1.59 -7.61 2.95
C SER A 17 1.76 -8.92 2.20
N ASP A 18 1.07 -8.99 1.07
CA ASP A 18 1.15 -10.10 0.13
C ASP A 18 1.49 -9.59 -1.28
N ASN A 19 2.10 -10.45 -2.10
CA ASN A 19 2.42 -10.26 -3.51
C ASN A 19 1.21 -9.89 -4.38
N ARG A 20 -0.02 -9.99 -3.87
CA ARG A 20 -1.22 -9.48 -4.55
C ARG A 20 -1.40 -7.98 -4.43
N MET A 21 -0.81 -7.32 -3.42
CA MET A 21 -0.93 -5.88 -3.15
C MET A 21 -0.05 -5.01 -4.07
N LEU A 22 -0.05 -5.34 -5.37
CA LEU A 22 0.75 -4.68 -6.38
C LEU A 22 -0.08 -3.65 -7.13
N PHE A 23 0.42 -2.43 -7.22
CA PHE A 23 -0.17 -1.32 -7.94
C PHE A 23 0.60 -1.02 -9.22
N LYS A 24 -0.11 -0.59 -10.25
CA LYS A 24 0.54 -0.11 -11.49
C LYS A 24 1.16 1.28 -11.31
N ASP A 25 0.57 2.11 -10.48
CA ASP A 25 0.95 3.50 -10.27
C ASP A 25 1.40 3.76 -8.82
N ILE A 26 2.50 4.49 -8.66
CA ILE A 26 3.09 4.80 -7.36
C ILE A 26 2.24 5.78 -6.55
N TYR A 27 1.60 6.76 -7.19
CA TYR A 27 0.74 7.72 -6.49
C TYR A 27 -0.49 7.03 -5.93
N ARG A 28 -1.09 6.12 -6.72
CA ARG A 28 -2.20 5.29 -6.25
C ARG A 28 -1.77 4.47 -5.05
N CYS A 29 -0.65 3.75 -5.14
CA CYS A 29 -0.12 2.99 -4.01
C CYS A 29 0.08 3.86 -2.75
N ASN A 30 0.66 5.05 -2.90
CA ASN A 30 0.91 5.98 -1.78
C ASN A 30 -0.39 6.51 -1.14
N ILE A 31 -1.47 6.67 -1.92
CA ILE A 31 -2.80 7.02 -1.36
C ILE A 31 -3.27 5.93 -0.42
N PHE A 32 -3.16 4.66 -0.80
CA PHE A 32 -3.54 3.53 0.06
C PHE A 32 -2.62 3.42 1.27
N ALA A 33 -1.31 3.55 1.09
CA ALA A 33 -0.35 3.56 2.20
C ALA A 33 -0.69 4.64 3.24
N THR A 34 -0.92 5.87 2.78
CA THR A 34 -1.30 7.00 3.64
C THR A 34 -2.64 6.75 4.33
N ALA A 35 -3.64 6.21 3.63
CA ALA A 35 -4.94 5.89 4.21
C ALA A 35 -4.81 4.82 5.31
N ILE A 36 -3.99 3.80 5.11
CA ILE A 36 -3.71 2.76 6.09
C ILE A 36 -3.02 3.36 7.31
N GLU A 37 -1.95 4.14 7.17
CA GLU A 37 -1.28 4.76 8.32
C GLU A 37 -2.21 5.70 9.11
N GLN A 38 -3.17 6.32 8.44
CA GLN A 38 -4.16 7.23 9.04
C GLN A 38 -5.42 6.52 9.55
N GLY A 39 -5.57 5.21 9.32
CA GLY A 39 -6.77 4.47 9.70
C GLY A 39 -8.05 4.96 9.00
N LYS A 40 -7.92 5.48 7.78
CA LYS A 40 -9.06 6.00 7.00
C LYS A 40 -9.87 4.86 6.39
N TRP A 41 -11.18 4.94 6.54
CA TRP A 41 -12.13 4.08 5.81
C TRP A 41 -12.60 4.78 4.54
N SER A 42 -12.84 6.08 4.61
CA SER A 42 -13.39 6.90 3.52
C SER A 42 -12.46 8.05 3.13
N PRO A 43 -12.48 8.52 1.87
CA PRO A 43 -11.76 9.72 1.46
C PRO A 43 -12.13 10.97 2.27
N ASN A 44 -13.35 11.01 2.81
CA ASN A 44 -13.89 12.14 3.58
C ASN A 44 -13.59 12.03 5.08
N ASP A 45 -12.95 10.94 5.52
CA ASP A 45 -12.62 10.79 6.94
C ASP A 45 -11.60 11.84 7.34
N ARG A 46 -11.94 12.57 8.40
CA ARG A 46 -10.99 13.50 9.03
C ARG A 46 -9.81 12.67 9.53
N THR A 47 -8.60 13.13 9.25
CA THR A 47 -7.38 12.55 9.82
C THR A 47 -7.41 12.79 11.32
N TYR A 48 -8.03 11.87 12.08
CA TYR A 48 -8.29 12.07 13.49
C TYR A 48 -7.12 11.56 14.34
N TYR A 49 -6.51 10.44 13.96
CA TYR A 49 -5.29 9.89 14.57
C TYR A 49 -4.48 9.08 13.56
N ARG A 50 -3.15 9.17 13.61
CA ARG A 50 -2.29 8.14 13.00
C ARG A 50 -2.43 6.87 13.82
N GLN A 51 -2.60 5.73 13.15
CA GLN A 51 -2.58 4.44 13.82
C GLN A 51 -1.21 4.22 14.46
N GLN A 52 -1.19 3.74 15.71
CA GLN A 52 0.07 3.41 16.38
C GLN A 52 0.56 2.04 15.88
N ASN A 53 1.89 1.90 15.76
CA ASN A 53 2.56 0.67 15.34
C ASN A 53 2.11 0.12 13.97
N VAL A 54 1.54 0.98 13.11
CA VAL A 54 1.23 0.67 11.71
C VAL A 54 2.09 1.56 10.83
N THR A 55 2.83 0.95 9.90
CA THR A 55 3.60 1.65 8.88
C THR A 55 3.25 1.07 7.53
N ALA A 56 3.00 1.93 6.54
CA ALA A 56 2.71 1.48 5.19
C ALA A 56 3.47 2.29 4.15
N TYR A 57 4.05 1.63 3.17
CA TYR A 57 4.89 2.24 2.14
C TYR A 57 4.92 1.42 0.87
N CYS A 58 5.36 2.04 -0.23
CA CYS A 58 5.37 1.42 -1.55
C CYS A 58 6.80 1.13 -2.03
N VAL A 59 7.05 -0.09 -2.49
CA VAL A 59 8.37 -0.53 -2.98
C VAL A 59 8.26 -0.93 -4.46
N PRO A 60 9.15 -0.44 -5.35
CA PRO A 60 9.15 -0.88 -6.74
C PRO A 60 9.55 -2.37 -6.85
N LYS A 61 8.83 -3.12 -7.68
CA LYS A 61 9.05 -4.55 -7.92
C LYS A 61 8.90 -4.87 -9.40
N MET A 62 9.84 -5.64 -9.95
CA MET A 62 9.73 -6.18 -11.31
C MET A 62 8.83 -7.41 -11.30
N VAL A 63 7.81 -7.43 -12.15
CA VAL A 63 6.83 -8.52 -12.23
C VAL A 63 6.62 -9.02 -13.66
N GLY A 64 6.03 -10.20 -13.79
CA GLY A 64 5.67 -10.79 -15.08
C GLY A 64 4.62 -9.93 -15.79
N ALA A 65 4.63 -9.92 -17.12
CA ALA A 65 3.72 -9.05 -17.89
C ALA A 65 2.23 -9.36 -17.67
N ASN A 66 1.91 -10.59 -17.28
CA ASN A 66 0.56 -11.08 -17.03
C ASN A 66 0.17 -11.02 -15.54
N THR A 67 0.96 -10.35 -14.70
CA THR A 67 0.65 -10.19 -13.27
C THR A 67 -0.55 -9.26 -13.12
N LYS A 68 -1.56 -9.67 -12.35
CA LYS A 68 -2.71 -8.82 -12.06
C LYS A 68 -2.28 -7.70 -11.11
N LEU A 69 -2.51 -6.45 -11.52
CA LEU A 69 -2.20 -5.26 -10.74
C LEU A 69 -3.50 -4.55 -10.35
N PHE A 70 -3.46 -3.85 -9.22
CA PHE A 70 -4.46 -2.85 -8.85
C PHE A 70 -4.28 -1.60 -9.72
N GLU A 71 -5.41 -1.09 -10.21
CA GLU A 71 -5.50 0.17 -10.98
C GLU A 71 -5.63 1.40 -10.07
#